data_AF-A0AAV8ZE93-F1
#
_entry.id   AF-A0AAV8ZE93-F1
#
_cell.length_a   1.000
_cell.length_b   1.000
_cell.length_c   1.000
_cell.angle_alpha   90.00
_cell.angle_beta   90.00
_cell.angle_gamma   90.00
#
_symmetry.space_group_name_H-M   'P 1'
#
loop_
_entity.id
_entity.type
_entity.pdbx_description
1 polymer ?
#
loop_
_entity_poly.entity_id
_entity_poly.type
_entity_poly.pdbx_seq_one_letter_code
_entity_poly.pdbx_strand_id
1 'polypeptide(L)'
;MKRRRMIIILGSRYRKKRKKGSVENVKKEEKESLKRRSGDSSRENKKTLTKQDKNEKENPNKDKSDKESTEGEIVNNNTIEIKEPIPDYFTGVKALLEDELKTEEHSETIRYFIAHGGTIIKADQLEDATHVLHYYNVIREPTIECPYGAKHLAIEWVKDTISKGSVQDFRCYVVKWDPEI
;
A
#
# COMPACT_ATOMS: atom_id res chain seq x y z
N MET A 1 -16.20 60.09 -19.00
CA MET A 1 -17.10 60.26 -17.83
C MET A 1 -17.18 58.96 -17.03
N LYS A 2 -16.94 59.05 -15.72
CA LYS A 2 -17.33 58.22 -14.55
C LYS A 2 -18.29 57.04 -14.88
N ARG A 3 -18.13 55.84 -14.32
CA ARG A 3 -18.19 55.56 -12.86
C ARG A 3 -17.45 54.27 -12.48
N ARG A 4 -16.52 54.41 -11.52
CA ARG A 4 -15.99 53.33 -10.67
C ARG A 4 -17.12 52.83 -9.75
N ARG A 5 -17.25 51.52 -9.57
CA ARG A 5 -17.98 50.93 -8.44
C ARG A 5 -16.97 50.22 -7.54
N MET A 6 -16.79 50.81 -6.36
CA MET A 6 -16.16 50.21 -5.17
C MET A 6 -16.97 48.98 -4.75
N ILE A 7 -16.29 47.89 -4.45
CA ILE A 7 -16.84 46.79 -3.65
C ILE A 7 -16.21 46.88 -2.26
N ILE A 8 -17.07 46.91 -1.26
CA ILE A 8 -16.77 47.15 0.15
C ILE A 8 -16.27 45.86 0.81
N ILE A 9 -15.17 45.99 1.54
CA ILE A 9 -14.57 45.00 2.43
C ILE A 9 -15.46 44.82 3.66
N LEU A 10 -15.95 43.61 3.92
CA LEU A 10 -16.52 43.24 5.22
C LEU A 10 -15.52 42.32 5.94
N GLY A 11 -14.85 42.90 6.93
CA GLY A 11 -13.91 42.22 7.80
C GLY A 11 -14.62 41.30 8.79
N SER A 12 -14.34 40.01 8.68
CA SER A 12 -14.70 39.02 9.70
C SER A 12 -13.69 39.07 10.84
N ARG A 13 -14.07 39.73 11.94
CA ARG A 13 -13.34 39.74 13.21
C ARG A 13 -13.45 38.36 13.87
N TYR A 14 -12.45 37.49 13.66
CA TYR A 14 -12.36 36.24 14.40
C TYR A 14 -11.78 36.48 15.80
N ARG A 15 -12.55 36.06 16.81
CA ARG A 15 -12.41 36.35 18.23
C ARG A 15 -11.45 35.34 18.88
N LYS A 16 -10.27 35.82 19.29
CA LYS A 16 -9.22 35.08 20.01
C LYS A 16 -9.73 34.64 21.40
N LYS A 17 -10.06 33.35 21.59
CA LYS A 17 -10.32 32.77 22.93
C LYS A 17 -9.00 32.29 23.53
N ARG A 18 -8.53 33.00 24.55
CA ARG A 18 -7.50 32.56 25.49
C ARG A 18 -8.07 31.41 26.34
N LYS A 19 -7.45 30.23 26.31
CA LYS A 19 -7.58 29.22 27.36
C LYS A 19 -6.29 29.26 28.19
N LYS A 20 -6.38 29.82 29.39
CA LYS A 20 -5.43 29.59 30.48
C LYS A 20 -5.76 28.23 31.07
N GLY A 21 -4.75 27.38 31.23
CA GLY A 21 -4.85 26.09 31.91
C GLY A 21 -3.48 25.72 32.41
N SER A 22 -3.13 26.26 33.59
CA SER A 22 -1.98 25.85 34.40
C SER A 22 -2.36 24.59 35.16
N VAL A 23 -1.55 23.53 35.05
CA VAL A 23 -1.33 22.57 36.14
C VAL A 23 0.13 22.11 36.06
N GLU A 24 0.96 22.66 36.93
CA GLU A 24 2.15 21.99 37.44
C GLU A 24 1.69 20.85 38.35
N ASN A 25 2.31 19.67 38.23
CA ASN A 25 2.69 18.92 39.42
C ASN A 25 3.86 17.98 39.15
N VAL A 26 4.59 17.71 40.21
CA VAL A 26 6.02 17.45 40.28
C VAL A 26 6.25 16.13 41.05
N LYS A 27 7.27 15.34 40.62
CA LYS A 27 8.03 14.31 41.40
C LYS A 27 7.26 13.01 41.76
N LYS A 28 7.86 11.82 41.97
CA LYS A 28 9.23 11.25 41.98
C LYS A 28 9.12 9.73 42.21
N GLU A 29 10.23 9.03 41.98
CA GLU A 29 10.70 7.76 42.61
C GLU A 29 10.01 6.45 42.15
N GLU A 30 10.67 5.49 41.50
CA GLU A 30 11.89 4.68 41.74
C GLU A 30 11.59 3.33 42.44
N LYS A 31 12.30 2.27 41.98
CA LYS A 31 12.52 0.90 42.51
C LYS A 31 11.89 -0.23 41.67
N GLU A 32 12.74 -1.03 41.00
CA GLU A 32 13.34 -2.30 41.47
C GLU A 32 12.27 -3.40 41.69
N SER A 33 12.39 -4.67 41.29
CA SER A 33 13.48 -5.47 40.77
C SER A 33 12.98 -6.92 40.52
N LEU A 34 13.79 -7.72 39.81
CA LEU A 34 13.99 -9.18 39.95
C LEU A 34 12.99 -10.21 39.36
N LYS A 35 13.61 -11.05 38.50
CA LYS A 35 13.70 -12.53 38.57
C LYS A 35 12.66 -13.43 37.86
N ARG A 36 13.22 -14.10 36.84
CA ARG A 36 13.45 -15.56 36.70
C ARG A 36 12.38 -16.44 36.01
N ARG A 37 12.95 -17.22 35.08
CA ARG A 37 12.83 -18.68 34.87
C ARG A 37 11.85 -19.20 33.81
N SER A 38 12.47 -19.64 32.70
CA SER A 38 12.51 -21.03 32.16
C SER A 38 11.22 -21.82 31.95
N GLY A 39 11.12 -22.37 30.74
CA GLY A 39 10.27 -23.50 30.33
C GLY A 39 10.04 -23.39 28.82
N ASP A 40 10.97 -23.84 27.98
CA ASP A 40 11.11 -25.22 27.49
C ASP A 40 9.75 -25.92 27.24
N SER A 41 9.39 -26.00 25.96
CA SER A 41 8.30 -26.83 25.43
C SER A 41 8.48 -26.95 23.91
N SER A 42 9.38 -27.84 23.53
CA SER A 42 9.18 -28.85 22.47
C SER A 42 8.21 -28.53 21.33
N ARG A 43 8.75 -28.38 20.12
CA ARG A 43 8.09 -28.92 18.92
C ARG A 43 9.10 -29.21 17.80
N GLU A 44 9.37 -30.50 17.63
CA GLU A 44 9.97 -31.08 16.42
C GLU A 44 9.10 -30.75 15.19
N ASN A 45 9.74 -30.25 14.13
CA ASN A 45 9.64 -30.75 12.76
C ASN A 45 10.10 -29.70 11.74
N LYS A 46 11.23 -29.93 11.07
CA LYS A 46 11.29 -30.12 9.60
C LYS A 46 12.74 -30.13 9.08
N LYS A 47 13.07 -31.26 8.45
CA LYS A 47 13.68 -31.41 7.12
C LYS A 47 14.53 -30.25 6.61
N THR A 48 15.83 -30.49 6.56
CA THR A 48 16.81 -29.88 5.63
C THR A 48 17.23 -30.96 4.62
N LEU A 49 17.01 -30.72 3.31
CA LEU A 49 18.04 -30.33 2.30
C LEU A 49 19.15 -31.40 2.17
N THR A 50 19.60 -31.90 1.03
CA THR A 50 19.61 -31.49 -0.38
C THR A 50 20.30 -32.65 -1.11
N LYS A 51 19.84 -33.07 -2.30
CA LYS A 51 20.67 -33.84 -3.24
C LYS A 51 20.90 -32.99 -4.48
N GLN A 52 22.11 -32.43 -4.55
CA GLN A 52 22.73 -32.01 -5.81
C GLN A 52 23.54 -33.20 -6.30
N ASP A 53 23.29 -33.65 -7.52
CA ASP A 53 24.26 -34.43 -8.28
C ASP A 53 24.46 -33.80 -9.64
N LYS A 54 25.71 -33.44 -9.90
CA LYS A 54 26.28 -33.09 -11.21
C LYS A 54 26.71 -34.39 -11.88
N ASN A 55 26.42 -34.54 -13.18
CA ASN A 55 27.32 -35.15 -14.16
C ASN A 55 26.73 -34.88 -15.56
N GLU A 56 27.34 -34.04 -16.41
CA GLU A 56 28.45 -34.35 -17.33
C GLU A 56 28.05 -35.38 -18.42
N LYS A 57 27.84 -34.93 -19.67
CA LYS A 57 28.71 -35.23 -20.83
C LYS A 57 28.06 -34.94 -22.21
N GLU A 58 28.87 -34.24 -23.02
CA GLU A 58 29.20 -34.50 -24.44
C GLU A 58 28.14 -34.42 -25.57
N ASN A 59 28.37 -33.42 -26.44
CA ASN A 59 28.14 -33.37 -27.91
C ASN A 59 28.77 -34.60 -28.65
N PRO A 60 28.63 -34.83 -29.98
CA PRO A 60 27.92 -34.10 -31.06
C PRO A 60 27.14 -35.02 -32.06
N ASN A 61 26.28 -34.46 -32.94
CA ASN A 61 26.44 -34.49 -34.42
C ASN A 61 25.20 -34.06 -35.21
N LYS A 62 25.50 -33.41 -36.34
CA LYS A 62 24.63 -33.09 -37.48
C LYS A 62 23.89 -34.31 -38.00
N ASP A 63 22.64 -34.11 -38.43
CA ASP A 63 22.23 -34.43 -39.80
C ASP A 63 21.02 -33.59 -40.23
N LYS A 64 21.06 -33.18 -41.51
CA LYS A 64 19.96 -32.52 -42.22
C LYS A 64 19.06 -33.61 -42.82
N SER A 65 17.75 -33.47 -42.71
CA SER A 65 16.83 -33.80 -43.81
C SER A 65 15.43 -33.30 -43.53
N ASP A 66 14.89 -32.58 -44.51
CA ASP A 66 13.50 -32.18 -44.64
C ASP A 66 12.53 -33.36 -44.51
N LYS A 67 11.44 -33.17 -43.74
CA LYS A 67 10.10 -33.69 -44.06
C LYS A 67 9.06 -33.12 -43.10
N GLU A 68 8.24 -32.23 -43.65
CA GLU A 68 6.78 -32.25 -43.54
C GLU A 68 6.21 -32.80 -42.23
N SER A 69 5.90 -31.91 -41.30
CA SER A 69 4.99 -32.21 -40.20
C SER A 69 3.85 -31.20 -40.26
N THR A 70 2.73 -31.73 -40.73
CA THR A 70 1.35 -31.42 -40.36
C THR A 70 1.19 -30.19 -39.46
N GLU A 71 0.42 -29.23 -39.97
CA GLU A 71 -0.32 -28.23 -39.20
C GLU A 71 -1.16 -28.94 -38.14
N GLY A 72 -0.54 -29.22 -37.00
CA GLY A 72 -1.21 -29.51 -35.75
C GLY A 72 -1.73 -28.19 -35.24
N GLU A 73 -2.95 -27.84 -35.63
CA GLU A 73 -3.76 -26.85 -34.94
C GLU A 73 -3.94 -27.34 -33.50
N ILE A 74 -3.00 -26.97 -32.62
CA ILE A 74 -3.15 -27.15 -31.18
C ILE A 74 -4.19 -26.11 -30.74
N VAL A 75 -5.46 -26.43 -30.99
CA VAL A 75 -6.59 -25.78 -30.34
C VAL A 75 -6.59 -26.28 -28.90
N ASN A 76 -5.70 -25.71 -28.08
CA ASN A 76 -5.73 -25.89 -26.64
C ASN A 76 -6.94 -25.11 -26.08
N ASN A 77 -8.14 -25.66 -26.27
CA ASN A 77 -9.36 -25.25 -25.58
C ASN A 77 -9.39 -25.80 -24.14
N ASN A 78 -8.24 -25.80 -23.46
CA ASN A 78 -8.22 -26.07 -22.02
C ASN A 78 -8.59 -24.77 -21.31
N THR A 79 -9.89 -24.56 -21.12
CA THR A 79 -10.40 -23.60 -20.15
C THR A 79 -9.97 -24.08 -18.78
N ILE A 80 -8.85 -23.58 -18.28
CA ILE A 80 -8.37 -23.84 -16.92
C ILE A 80 -9.37 -23.14 -15.98
N GLU A 81 -10.25 -23.93 -15.37
CA GLU A 81 -11.16 -23.44 -14.33
C GLU A 81 -10.36 -23.12 -13.06
N ILE A 82 -10.11 -21.83 -12.83
CA ILE A 82 -9.52 -21.35 -11.57
C ILE A 82 -10.60 -21.50 -10.50
N LYS A 83 -10.40 -22.45 -9.57
CA LYS A 83 -11.38 -22.79 -8.53
C LYS A 83 -11.74 -21.63 -7.61
N GLU A 84 -10.78 -20.73 -7.38
CA GLU A 84 -10.95 -19.56 -6.50
C GLU A 84 -10.19 -18.39 -7.11
N PRO A 85 -10.88 -17.47 -7.82
CA PRO A 85 -10.23 -16.28 -8.35
C PRO A 85 -9.77 -15.37 -7.21
N ILE A 86 -8.73 -14.59 -7.45
CA ILE A 86 -8.27 -13.55 -6.53
C ILE A 86 -9.41 -12.53 -6.37
N PRO A 87 -9.83 -12.19 -5.13
CA PRO A 87 -10.91 -11.22 -4.94
C PRO A 87 -10.52 -9.80 -5.35
N ASP A 88 -11.42 -9.08 -6.00
CA ASP A 88 -11.19 -7.69 -6.41
C ASP A 88 -11.65 -6.68 -5.34
N TYR A 89 -10.88 -6.54 -4.26
CA TYR A 89 -11.24 -5.63 -3.16
C TYR A 89 -11.18 -4.14 -3.53
N PHE A 90 -10.37 -3.80 -4.53
CA PHE A 90 -10.04 -2.42 -4.88
C PHE A 90 -10.53 -2.02 -6.26
N THR A 91 -11.55 -2.70 -6.81
CA THR A 91 -12.15 -2.33 -8.10
C THR A 91 -12.56 -0.86 -8.11
N GLY A 92 -12.08 -0.11 -9.11
CA GLY A 92 -12.37 1.32 -9.27
C GLY A 92 -11.53 2.23 -8.37
N VAL A 93 -10.64 1.69 -7.53
CA VAL A 93 -9.68 2.46 -6.75
C VAL A 93 -8.48 2.78 -7.65
N LYS A 94 -8.47 4.01 -8.15
CA LYS A 94 -7.30 4.59 -8.82
C LYS A 94 -6.52 5.44 -7.82
N ALA A 95 -5.31 5.02 -7.47
CA ALA A 95 -4.51 5.56 -6.38
C ALA A 95 -3.23 6.25 -6.86
N LEU A 96 -2.91 7.39 -6.24
CA LEU A 96 -1.59 8.00 -6.26
C LEU A 96 -0.77 7.51 -5.07
N LEU A 97 0.54 7.40 -5.24
CA LEU A 97 1.47 6.95 -4.20
C LEU A 97 2.38 8.08 -3.74
N GLU A 98 2.51 8.19 -2.43
CA GLU A 98 3.58 8.95 -1.77
C GLU A 98 4.96 8.40 -2.14
N ASP A 99 5.99 9.26 -2.04
CA ASP A 99 7.34 8.92 -2.49
C ASP A 99 7.94 7.78 -1.67
N GLU A 100 7.64 7.73 -0.37
CA GLU A 100 8.02 6.66 0.56
C GLU A 100 7.49 5.30 0.08
N LEU A 101 6.28 5.27 -0.49
CA LEU A 101 5.64 4.05 -1.00
C LEU A 101 6.21 3.57 -2.34
N LYS A 102 7.04 4.37 -3.02
CA LYS A 102 7.68 3.98 -4.28
C LYS A 102 8.96 3.15 -4.06
N THR A 103 9.36 2.97 -2.81
CA THR A 103 10.54 2.17 -2.43
C THR A 103 10.30 0.68 -2.62
N GLU A 104 11.39 -0.09 -2.76
CA GLU A 104 11.32 -1.56 -2.93
C GLU A 104 10.67 -2.25 -1.72
N GLU A 105 10.82 -1.69 -0.52
CA GLU A 105 10.24 -2.21 0.72
C GLU A 105 8.71 -2.34 0.65
N HIS A 106 8.04 -1.45 -0.07
CA HIS A 106 6.58 -1.44 -0.17
C HIS A 106 6.04 -2.00 -1.48
N SER A 107 6.94 -2.38 -2.40
CA SER A 107 6.59 -2.91 -3.73
C SER A 107 5.66 -4.13 -3.66
N GLU A 108 5.82 -4.99 -2.66
CA GLU A 108 4.97 -6.16 -2.48
C GLU A 108 3.54 -5.79 -2.10
N THR A 109 3.35 -4.82 -1.21
CA THR A 109 2.02 -4.34 -0.84
C THR A 109 1.32 -3.69 -2.03
N ILE A 110 2.05 -2.90 -2.83
CA ILE A 110 1.54 -2.30 -4.06
C ILE A 110 1.19 -3.37 -5.10
N ARG A 111 2.02 -4.41 -5.23
CA ARG A 111 1.74 -5.54 -6.13
C ARG A 111 0.43 -6.23 -5.73
N TYR A 112 0.20 -6.46 -4.44
CA TYR A 112 -1.05 -7.04 -3.97
C TYR A 112 -2.24 -6.09 -4.18
N PHE A 113 -2.07 -4.79 -3.93
CA PHE A 113 -3.10 -3.80 -4.25
C PHE A 113 -3.57 -3.91 -5.70
N ILE A 114 -2.62 -4.00 -6.65
CA ILE A 114 -2.91 -4.15 -8.07
C ILE A 114 -3.56 -5.51 -8.37
N ALA A 115 -3.03 -6.59 -7.78
CA ALA A 115 -3.57 -7.95 -7.96
C ALA A 115 -5.02 -8.09 -7.46
N HIS A 116 -5.44 -7.25 -6.51
CA HIS A 116 -6.80 -7.19 -5.96
C HIS A 116 -7.66 -6.09 -6.61
N GLY A 117 -7.34 -5.68 -7.85
CA GLY A 117 -8.17 -4.80 -8.68
C GLY A 117 -7.87 -3.30 -8.56
N GLY A 118 -6.85 -2.91 -7.79
CA GLY A 118 -6.41 -1.53 -7.65
C GLY A 118 -5.61 -1.05 -8.85
N THR A 119 -5.61 0.27 -9.10
CA THR A 119 -4.82 0.88 -10.18
C THR A 119 -3.92 1.97 -9.62
N ILE A 120 -2.62 1.91 -9.92
CA ILE A 120 -1.69 3.00 -9.60
C ILE A 120 -1.63 3.96 -10.77
N ILE A 121 -1.94 5.24 -10.52
CA ILE A 121 -1.96 6.29 -11.52
C ILE A 121 -0.61 7.01 -11.54
N LYS A 122 -0.22 7.50 -12.73
CA LYS A 122 0.97 8.32 -12.95
C LYS A 122 0.66 9.81 -12.81
N ALA A 123 1.71 10.63 -12.70
CA ALA A 123 1.59 12.06 -12.50
C ALA A 123 0.94 12.85 -13.66
N ASP A 124 0.76 12.23 -14.83
CA ASP A 124 0.06 12.81 -15.99
C ASP A 124 -1.46 12.62 -15.95
N GLN A 125 -1.96 11.79 -15.03
CA GLN A 125 -3.36 11.40 -14.91
C GLN A 125 -3.93 11.74 -13.51
N LEU A 126 -3.38 12.76 -12.86
CA LEU A 126 -3.77 13.15 -11.48
C LEU A 126 -5.27 13.40 -11.36
N GLU A 127 -5.91 13.94 -12.40
CA GLU A 127 -7.35 14.24 -12.41
C GLU A 127 -8.25 13.01 -12.22
N ASP A 128 -7.76 11.82 -12.59
CA ASP A 128 -8.45 10.55 -12.43
C ASP A 128 -8.32 9.95 -11.03
N ALA A 129 -7.50 10.54 -10.15
CA ALA A 129 -7.20 9.97 -8.85
C ALA A 129 -8.42 9.97 -7.93
N THR A 130 -8.77 8.78 -7.45
CA THR A 130 -9.83 8.57 -6.45
C THR A 130 -9.28 8.51 -5.03
N HIS A 131 -8.02 8.10 -4.89
CA HIS A 131 -7.35 7.89 -3.62
C HIS A 131 -5.89 8.35 -3.70
N VAL A 132 -5.34 8.71 -2.55
CA VAL A 132 -3.92 8.97 -2.34
C VAL A 132 -3.48 8.09 -1.19
N LEU A 133 -2.51 7.22 -1.41
CA LEU A 133 -1.97 6.33 -0.38
C LEU A 133 -0.72 6.97 0.21
N HIS A 134 -0.71 7.06 1.54
CA HIS A 134 0.38 7.61 2.36
C HIS A 134 0.99 6.49 3.18
N TYR A 135 2.28 6.58 3.46
CA TYR A 135 2.93 5.61 4.34
C TYR A 135 2.50 5.81 5.80
N TYR A 136 2.33 7.07 6.23
CA TYR A 136 1.87 7.41 7.57
C TYR A 136 0.41 7.84 7.61
N ASN A 137 -0.25 7.60 8.74
CA ASN A 137 -1.61 8.08 9.01
C ASN A 137 -1.66 9.51 9.57
N VAL A 138 -0.50 10.11 9.86
CA VAL A 138 -0.35 11.51 10.22
C VAL A 138 0.77 12.09 9.37
N ILE A 139 0.48 13.17 8.64
CA ILE A 139 1.45 13.84 7.77
C ILE A 139 1.56 15.32 8.15
N ARG A 140 2.75 15.88 7.93
CA ARG A 140 3.03 17.30 8.19
C ARG A 140 2.41 18.22 7.18
N GLU A 141 2.41 17.83 5.91
CA GLU A 141 1.77 18.53 4.81
C GLU A 141 1.53 17.55 3.65
N PRO A 142 0.47 17.74 2.85
CA PRO A 142 0.27 16.96 1.64
C PRO A 142 1.28 17.36 0.58
N THR A 143 2.13 16.42 0.17
CA THR A 143 3.16 16.61 -0.86
C THR A 143 2.67 16.27 -2.28
N ILE A 144 1.54 15.59 -2.39
CA ILE A 144 1.01 15.06 -3.64
C ILE A 144 -0.16 15.94 -4.11
N GLU A 145 -0.04 16.50 -5.32
CA GLU A 145 -1.15 17.15 -6.00
C GLU A 145 -2.22 16.12 -6.38
N CYS A 146 -3.47 16.41 -6.06
CA CYS A 146 -4.58 15.50 -6.34
C CYS A 146 -5.92 16.25 -6.46
N PRO A 147 -6.96 15.61 -7.04
CA PRO A 147 -8.29 16.17 -7.11
C PRO A 147 -8.89 16.37 -5.72
N TYR A 148 -9.70 17.41 -5.55
CA TYR A 148 -10.36 17.72 -4.28
C TYR A 148 -11.17 16.56 -3.67
N GLY A 149 -11.70 15.67 -4.52
CA GLY A 149 -12.47 14.51 -4.09
C GLY A 149 -11.65 13.27 -3.72
N ALA A 150 -10.32 13.31 -3.91
CA ALA A 150 -9.47 12.16 -3.63
C ALA A 150 -9.37 11.90 -2.12
N LYS A 151 -9.47 10.62 -1.74
CA LYS A 151 -9.37 10.22 -0.33
C LYS A 151 -7.92 9.95 0.04
N HIS A 152 -7.41 10.64 1.04
CA HIS A 152 -6.08 10.41 1.60
C HIS A 152 -6.16 9.30 2.65
N LEU A 153 -5.56 8.15 2.36
CA LEU A 153 -5.58 6.97 3.23
C LEU A 153 -4.16 6.50 3.54
N ALA A 154 -3.95 5.99 4.75
CA ALA A 154 -2.75 5.28 5.10
C ALA A 154 -2.71 3.89 4.41
N ILE A 155 -1.52 3.44 4.03
CA ILE A 155 -1.30 2.16 3.33
C ILE A 155 -1.78 0.95 4.14
N GLU A 156 -1.91 1.09 5.47
CA GLU A 156 -2.47 0.10 6.38
C GLU A 156 -3.88 -0.34 5.95
N TRP A 157 -4.66 0.53 5.31
CA TRP A 157 -5.98 0.15 4.78
C TRP A 157 -5.88 -0.98 3.75
N VAL A 158 -4.87 -0.94 2.90
CA VAL A 158 -4.58 -1.96 1.89
C VAL A 158 -4.13 -3.25 2.57
N LYS A 159 -3.15 -3.15 3.48
CA LYS A 159 -2.60 -4.30 4.23
C LYS A 159 -3.70 -5.03 5.01
N ASP A 160 -4.55 -4.29 5.71
CA ASP A 160 -5.64 -4.86 6.50
C ASP A 160 -6.74 -5.47 5.63
N THR A 161 -7.08 -4.82 4.51
CA THR A 161 -8.08 -5.36 3.57
C THR A 161 -7.66 -6.71 2.98
N ILE A 162 -6.39 -6.82 2.58
CA ILE A 162 -5.85 -8.07 2.05
C ILE A 162 -5.75 -9.14 3.15
N SER A 163 -5.16 -8.80 4.29
CA SER A 163 -4.93 -9.78 5.37
C SER A 163 -6.21 -10.31 6.00
N LYS A 164 -7.25 -9.48 6.11
CA LYS A 164 -8.56 -9.89 6.63
C LYS A 164 -9.49 -10.47 5.56
N GLY A 165 -9.08 -10.48 4.29
CA GLY A 165 -9.87 -10.99 3.18
C GLY A 165 -11.21 -10.25 2.98
N SER A 166 -11.28 -8.98 3.35
CA SER A 166 -12.51 -8.17 3.25
C SER A 166 -12.21 -6.68 3.23
N VAL A 167 -12.99 -5.91 2.46
CA VAL A 167 -12.84 -4.45 2.36
C VAL A 167 -13.05 -3.81 3.72
N GLN A 168 -12.01 -3.14 4.24
CA GLN A 168 -12.09 -2.45 5.52
C GLN A 168 -12.72 -1.06 5.36
N ASP A 169 -13.34 -0.57 6.44
CA ASP A 169 -13.85 0.80 6.50
C ASP A 169 -12.69 1.81 6.40
N PHE A 170 -12.62 2.52 5.28
CA PHE A 170 -11.56 3.48 5.00
C PHE A 170 -11.50 4.63 6.02
N ARG A 171 -12.61 4.94 6.72
CA ARG A 171 -12.67 6.06 7.68
C ARG A 171 -11.69 5.91 8.84
N CYS A 172 -11.32 4.67 9.17
CA CYS A 172 -10.32 4.37 10.20
C CYS A 172 -8.88 4.65 9.77
N TYR A 173 -8.65 4.86 8.48
CA TYR A 173 -7.32 5.01 7.89
C TYR A 173 -7.13 6.37 7.21
N VAL A 174 -8.07 7.30 7.39
CA VAL A 174 -7.95 8.66 6.84
C VAL A 174 -6.74 9.35 7.45
N VAL A 175 -5.91 9.89 6.58
CA VAL A 175 -4.71 10.62 6.97
C VAL A 175 -5.10 11.90 7.69
N LYS A 176 -4.44 12.15 8.82
CA LYS A 176 -4.57 13.38 9.60
C LYS A 176 -3.45 14.33 9.24
N TRP A 177 -3.79 15.61 9.13
CA TRP A 177 -2.80 16.66 8.97
C TRP A 177 -2.45 17.25 10.33
N ASP A 178 -1.16 17.17 10.68
CA ASP A 178 -0.61 17.83 11.86
C ASP A 178 0.68 18.59 11.46
N PRO A 179 0.67 19.93 11.37
CA PRO A 179 1.85 20.69 10.97
C PRO A 179 2.96 20.73 12.03
N GLU A 180 2.69 20.23 13.25
CA GLU A 180 3.64 20.25 14.38
C GLU A 180 4.53 18.99 14.47
N ILE A 181 4.27 17.96 13.66
CA ILE A 181 5.12 16.76 13.57
C ILE A 181 6.33 16.93 12.64
#